data_AF-A0A927WFC9-F1
#
_entry.id   AF-A0A927WFC9-F1
#
_cell.length_a   1.000
_cell.length_b   1.000
_cell.length_c   1.000
_cell.angle_alpha   90.00
_cell.angle_beta   90.00
_cell.angle_gamma   90.00
#
_symmetry.space_group_name_H-M   'P 1'
#
loop_
_entity.id
_entity.type
_entity.pdbx_description
1 polymer ?
#
loop_
_entity_poly.entity_id
_entity_poly.type
_entity_poly.pdbx_seq_one_letter_code
_entity_poly.pdbx_strand_id
1 'polypeptide(L)'
;MLNEEIFSAIPMRTWRWLKVNDVPVPAGLSENVQTEEILVEAGESKSIVLDRREGGNLDVQAHIADGGELNLIYAQLVDENEAVTSRIKVYVGKGAKFNYTTVEAGAKHTAAELTVDMAGDDSFADVWGLYFGDGGRKIDLNYIIRQQGKRTDANMQVRGALLGGAEKTFRGTLDFLEGSKGSVGREDEEVMVLSDHVQNRSVPIMLSHEDDVDGHHAVSIGKMDEEKLFYLMSRGLDLAEAQKLVVEANFQPVLDRIDNDELKAEIDAYLQRRLSNG
;
A
#
# COMPACT_ATOMS: atom_id res chain seq x y z
N MET A 1 21.14 20.01 -11.32
CA MET A 1 20.11 19.11 -10.76
C MET A 1 18.79 19.82 -10.99
N LEU A 2 17.94 19.29 -11.86
CA LEU A 2 16.56 19.77 -11.98
C LEU A 2 15.91 19.55 -10.61
N ASN A 3 15.28 20.58 -10.04
CA ASN A 3 14.41 20.40 -8.87
C ASN A 3 13.22 19.55 -9.35
N GLU A 4 13.25 18.25 -9.10
CA GLU A 4 12.07 17.41 -9.27
C GLU A 4 11.04 17.82 -8.22
N GLU A 5 9.80 18.01 -8.66
CA GLU A 5 8.69 18.32 -7.77
C GLU A 5 8.37 17.10 -6.90
N ILE A 6 8.08 17.32 -5.63
CA ILE A 6 7.89 16.27 -4.63
C ILE A 6 6.39 16.07 -4.39
N PHE A 7 5.91 14.85 -4.62
CA PHE A 7 4.52 14.45 -4.38
C PHE A 7 4.24 14.20 -2.90
N SER A 8 5.12 13.45 -2.23
CA SER A 8 5.04 13.11 -0.81
C SER A 8 6.44 12.89 -0.27
N ALA A 9 6.60 12.92 1.06
CA ALA A 9 7.88 12.63 1.69
C ALA A 9 7.66 11.93 3.04
N ILE A 10 8.66 11.15 3.47
CA ILE A 10 8.68 10.60 4.82
C ILE A 10 8.76 11.75 5.86
N PRO A 11 8.23 11.55 7.08
CA PRO A 11 8.17 12.61 8.09
C PRO A 11 9.54 13.05 8.64
N MET A 12 10.61 12.31 8.35
CA MET A 12 11.97 12.59 8.80
C MET A 12 12.99 12.60 7.66
N ARG A 13 13.87 13.61 7.58
CA ARG A 13 14.84 13.71 6.47
C ARG A 13 16.16 12.97 6.74
N THR A 14 16.10 11.65 6.98
CA THR A 14 17.27 10.74 7.16
C THR A 14 17.74 10.14 5.82
N TRP A 15 18.82 9.37 5.75
CA TRP A 15 19.24 8.61 4.54
C TRP A 15 19.21 9.31 3.16
N ARG A 16 19.41 10.63 3.09
CA ARG A 16 19.29 11.40 1.83
C ARG A 16 20.16 10.86 0.69
N TRP A 17 21.30 10.24 0.99
CA TRP A 17 22.19 9.64 0.00
C TRP A 17 21.59 8.41 -0.70
N LEU A 18 20.58 7.76 -0.10
CA LEU A 18 19.84 6.64 -0.71
C LEU A 18 18.69 7.10 -1.62
N LYS A 19 18.35 8.41 -1.61
CA LYS A 19 17.24 8.98 -2.39
C LYS A 19 15.89 8.27 -2.15
N VAL A 20 15.60 7.98 -0.89
CA VAL A 20 14.37 7.27 -0.47
C VAL A 20 13.40 8.15 0.31
N ASN A 21 13.74 9.41 0.57
CA ASN A 21 12.90 10.25 1.43
C ASN A 21 11.68 10.80 0.72
N ASP A 22 11.88 11.16 -0.53
CA ASP A 22 10.92 11.89 -1.33
C ASP A 22 10.30 10.91 -2.33
N VAL A 23 9.01 11.09 -2.58
CA VAL A 23 8.28 10.51 -3.70
C VAL A 23 8.21 11.59 -4.78
N PRO A 24 8.88 11.44 -5.93
CA PRO A 24 8.82 12.43 -7.00
C PRO A 24 7.44 12.41 -7.66
N VAL A 25 6.97 13.56 -8.15
CA VAL A 25 5.79 13.62 -9.01
C VAL A 25 6.10 12.89 -10.32
N PRO A 26 5.29 11.87 -10.71
CA PRO A 26 5.47 11.20 -11.99
C PRO A 26 5.38 12.17 -13.18
N ALA A 27 6.21 11.95 -14.20
CA ALA A 27 6.17 12.76 -15.41
C ALA A 27 4.91 12.46 -16.25
N GLY A 28 4.40 13.46 -16.95
CA GLY A 28 3.27 13.30 -17.90
C GLY A 28 1.89 13.33 -17.26
N LEU A 29 1.79 13.67 -15.97
CA LEU A 29 0.51 13.93 -15.31
C LEU A 29 -0.07 15.27 -15.76
N SER A 30 -1.40 15.35 -15.83
CA SER A 30 -2.10 16.63 -15.97
C SER A 30 -2.01 17.44 -14.68
N GLU A 31 -2.23 18.76 -14.75
CA GLU A 31 -2.35 19.61 -13.56
C GLU A 31 -3.69 19.42 -12.83
N ASN A 32 -4.65 18.70 -13.42
CA ASN A 32 -5.95 18.47 -12.81
C ASN A 32 -5.86 17.42 -11.70
N VAL A 33 -6.45 17.73 -10.55
CA VAL A 33 -6.56 16.85 -9.38
C VAL A 33 -8.03 16.55 -9.12
N GLN A 34 -8.43 15.29 -9.33
CA GLN A 34 -9.73 14.81 -8.89
C GLN A 34 -9.74 14.78 -7.37
N THR A 35 -10.69 15.46 -6.74
CA THR A 35 -10.81 15.49 -5.29
C THR A 35 -12.10 14.79 -4.85
N GLU A 36 -12.01 13.96 -3.82
CA GLU A 36 -13.15 13.31 -3.19
C GLU A 36 -13.14 13.54 -1.68
N GLU A 37 -14.30 13.84 -1.12
CA GLU A 37 -14.49 14.01 0.33
C GLU A 37 -15.47 12.94 0.84
N ILE A 38 -15.02 12.17 1.83
CA ILE A 38 -15.78 11.08 2.43
C ILE A 38 -16.05 11.44 3.88
N LEU A 39 -17.32 11.68 4.21
CA LEU A 39 -17.77 11.86 5.58
C LEU A 39 -18.50 10.58 6.04
N VAL A 40 -18.15 10.11 7.24
CA VAL A 40 -18.82 9.03 7.96
C VAL A 40 -19.25 9.58 9.31
N GLU A 41 -20.56 9.63 9.53
CA GLU A 41 -21.17 10.16 10.74
C GLU A 41 -20.97 9.23 11.94
N ALA A 42 -21.23 9.74 13.15
CA ALA A 42 -21.01 8.99 14.37
C ALA A 42 -21.87 7.70 14.40
N GLY A 43 -21.22 6.55 14.56
CA GLY A 43 -21.87 5.23 14.53
C GLY A 43 -22.34 4.75 13.15
N GLU A 44 -22.09 5.51 12.07
CA GLU A 44 -22.36 5.08 10.70
C GLU A 44 -21.31 4.06 10.25
N SER A 45 -21.70 3.10 9.42
CA SER A 45 -20.77 2.23 8.70
C SER A 45 -20.93 2.44 7.19
N LYS A 46 -19.83 2.68 6.50
CA LYS A 46 -19.80 2.98 5.06
C LYS A 46 -18.77 2.12 4.35
N SER A 47 -19.13 1.61 3.17
CA SER A 47 -18.21 0.87 2.30
C SER A 47 -18.12 1.55 0.95
N ILE A 48 -16.90 1.86 0.51
CA ILE A 48 -16.61 2.60 -0.73
C ILE A 48 -15.55 1.84 -1.52
N VAL A 49 -15.76 1.74 -2.83
CA VAL A 49 -14.79 1.22 -3.78
C VAL A 49 -14.40 2.36 -4.71
N LEU A 50 -13.12 2.69 -4.72
CA LEU A 50 -12.49 3.62 -5.65
C LEU A 50 -11.74 2.82 -6.70
N ASP A 51 -12.37 2.65 -7.86
CA ASP A 51 -11.81 1.93 -8.98
C ASP A 51 -11.14 2.89 -9.98
N ARG A 52 -9.82 2.78 -10.13
CA ARG A 52 -8.99 3.69 -10.91
C ARG A 52 -8.45 3.01 -12.18
N ARG A 53 -8.97 3.47 -13.33
CA ARG A 53 -8.61 2.96 -14.68
C ARG A 53 -7.86 3.96 -15.55
N GLU A 54 -8.01 5.25 -15.27
CA GLU A 54 -7.34 6.32 -16.01
C GLU A 54 -6.21 6.92 -15.16
N GLY A 55 -5.14 7.36 -15.81
CA GLY A 55 -4.04 8.06 -15.16
C GLY A 55 -4.46 9.43 -14.61
N GLY A 56 -3.51 10.18 -14.08
CA GLY A 56 -3.76 11.48 -13.46
C GLY A 56 -3.74 11.44 -11.94
N ASN A 57 -4.32 12.47 -11.31
CA ASN A 57 -4.17 12.71 -9.87
C ASN A 57 -5.49 12.57 -9.13
N LEU A 58 -5.45 11.86 -8.01
CA LEU A 58 -6.57 11.67 -7.09
C LEU A 58 -6.18 12.09 -5.66
N ASP A 59 -6.92 13.02 -5.08
CA ASP A 59 -6.83 13.39 -3.67
C ASP A 59 -8.14 13.03 -2.95
N VAL A 60 -8.07 12.16 -1.96
CA VAL A 60 -9.20 11.74 -1.12
C VAL A 60 -8.97 12.24 0.29
N GLN A 61 -9.98 12.91 0.85
CA GLN A 61 -10.04 13.25 2.27
C GLN A 61 -11.20 12.52 2.91
N ALA A 62 -10.92 11.72 3.93
CA ALA A 62 -11.94 11.02 4.69
C ALA A 62 -11.96 11.48 6.15
N HIS A 63 -13.14 11.71 6.68
CA HIS A 63 -13.37 12.01 8.09
C HIS A 63 -14.34 10.99 8.66
N ILE A 64 -13.87 10.20 9.62
CA ILE A 64 -14.65 9.20 10.32
C ILE A 64 -14.91 9.71 11.73
N ALA A 65 -16.16 10.09 12.00
CA ALA A 65 -16.57 10.57 13.31
C ALA A 65 -16.57 9.44 14.36
N ASP A 66 -16.73 9.80 15.63
CA ASP A 66 -16.68 8.88 16.76
C ASP A 66 -17.59 7.65 16.57
N GLY A 67 -17.01 6.46 16.74
CA GLY A 67 -17.70 5.17 16.57
C GLY A 67 -18.11 4.83 15.14
N GLY A 68 -17.79 5.68 14.15
CA GLY A 68 -18.02 5.41 12.73
C GLY A 68 -17.07 4.36 12.16
N GLU A 69 -17.42 3.77 11.03
CA GLU A 69 -16.64 2.75 10.34
C GLU A 69 -16.59 3.04 8.84
N LEU A 70 -15.37 3.09 8.28
CA LEU A 70 -15.15 3.18 6.84
C LEU A 70 -14.39 1.95 6.35
N ASN A 71 -14.98 1.24 5.41
CA ASN A 71 -14.36 0.20 4.60
C ASN A 71 -14.05 0.79 3.22
N LEU A 72 -12.79 1.11 2.96
CA LEU A 72 -12.34 1.71 1.71
C LEU A 72 -11.50 0.72 0.92
N ILE A 73 -11.92 0.46 -0.33
CA ILE A 73 -11.14 -0.32 -1.29
C ILE A 73 -10.64 0.64 -2.36
N TYR A 74 -9.34 0.67 -2.60
CA TYR A 74 -8.74 1.39 -3.74
C TYR A 74 -8.11 0.38 -4.69
N ALA A 75 -8.62 0.29 -5.91
CA ALA A 75 -8.10 -0.61 -6.94
C ALA A 75 -7.56 0.18 -8.12
N GLN A 76 -6.26 0.11 -8.35
CA GLN A 76 -5.54 0.84 -9.38
C GLN A 76 -5.05 -0.12 -10.45
N LEU A 77 -5.74 -0.10 -11.59
CA LEU A 77 -5.48 -0.93 -12.77
C LEU A 77 -5.35 -0.06 -14.04
N VAL A 78 -4.69 1.09 -13.91
CA VAL A 78 -4.45 2.06 -15.00
C VAL A 78 -3.57 1.45 -16.09
N ASP A 79 -3.74 1.92 -17.32
CA ASP A 79 -2.92 1.55 -18.47
C ASP A 79 -1.41 1.70 -18.21
N GLU A 80 -0.61 0.80 -18.78
CA GLU A 80 0.84 0.72 -18.57
C GLU A 80 1.64 1.88 -19.18
N ASN A 81 0.99 2.74 -19.96
CA ASN A 81 1.61 3.93 -20.55
C ASN A 81 1.35 5.21 -19.76
N GLU A 82 0.45 5.16 -18.78
CA GLU A 82 0.02 6.32 -18.02
C GLU A 82 0.61 6.34 -16.61
N ALA A 83 0.79 7.54 -16.06
CA ALA A 83 1.18 7.72 -14.67
C ALA A 83 -0.04 8.01 -13.80
N VAL A 84 0.05 7.66 -12.51
CA VAL A 84 -1.03 7.89 -11.55
C VAL A 84 -0.47 8.40 -10.22
N THR A 85 -1.20 9.33 -9.60
CA THR A 85 -1.02 9.69 -8.20
C THR A 85 -2.29 9.47 -7.41
N SER A 86 -2.13 8.97 -6.19
CA SER A 86 -3.21 8.81 -5.22
C SER A 86 -2.75 9.35 -3.88
N ARG A 87 -3.49 10.30 -3.31
CA ARG A 87 -3.27 10.80 -1.96
C ARG A 87 -4.53 10.59 -1.15
N ILE A 88 -4.47 9.72 -0.15
CA ILE A 88 -5.60 9.44 0.73
C ILE A 88 -5.23 9.88 2.13
N LYS A 89 -5.99 10.83 2.68
CA LYS A 89 -5.83 11.34 4.04
C LYS A 89 -7.08 11.04 4.85
N VAL A 90 -6.90 10.38 5.98
CA VAL A 90 -8.00 9.88 6.80
C VAL A 90 -7.85 10.36 8.23
N TYR A 91 -8.88 11.00 8.76
CA TYR A 91 -9.02 11.28 10.17
C TYR A 91 -9.91 10.22 10.83
N VAL A 92 -9.45 9.63 11.93
CA VAL A 92 -10.17 8.59 12.66
C VAL A 92 -10.50 9.07 14.08
N GLY A 93 -11.81 9.27 14.33
CA GLY A 93 -12.37 9.69 15.61
C GLY A 93 -12.34 8.61 16.69
N LYS A 94 -12.88 8.94 17.87
CA LYS A 94 -12.83 8.04 19.04
C LYS A 94 -13.62 6.76 18.79
N GLY A 95 -13.01 5.60 19.03
CA GLY A 95 -13.64 4.31 18.79
C GLY A 95 -14.03 4.04 17.34
N ALA A 96 -13.60 4.90 16.40
CA ALA A 96 -13.89 4.76 14.99
C ALA A 96 -12.92 3.75 14.35
N LYS A 97 -13.35 3.19 13.22
CA LYS A 97 -12.64 2.12 12.51
C LYS A 97 -12.40 2.51 11.06
N PHE A 98 -11.17 2.30 10.62
CA PHE A 98 -10.78 2.45 9.24
C PHE A 98 -10.21 1.14 8.72
N ASN A 99 -10.88 0.51 7.77
CA ASN A 99 -10.38 -0.64 7.04
C ASN A 99 -10.03 -0.20 5.62
N TYR A 100 -8.79 -0.42 5.21
CA TYR A 100 -8.31 -0.03 3.89
C TYR A 100 -7.71 -1.23 3.17
N THR A 101 -8.22 -1.51 1.97
CA THR A 101 -7.63 -2.52 1.08
C THR A 101 -7.20 -1.85 -0.21
N THR A 102 -5.92 -1.94 -0.56
CA THR A 102 -5.37 -1.29 -1.77
C THR A 102 -4.72 -2.29 -2.73
N VAL A 103 -4.94 -2.08 -4.02
CA VAL A 103 -4.33 -2.83 -5.11
C VAL A 103 -3.66 -1.86 -6.07
N GLU A 104 -2.33 -1.87 -6.10
CA GLU A 104 -1.50 -1.01 -6.95
C GLU A 104 -0.78 -1.86 -7.99
N ALA A 105 -1.48 -2.20 -9.08
CA ALA A 105 -1.01 -3.17 -10.07
C ALA A 105 -0.99 -2.64 -11.51
N GLY A 106 -1.44 -1.41 -11.77
CA GLY A 106 -1.43 -0.76 -13.08
C GLY A 106 -0.26 0.21 -13.27
N ALA A 107 -0.48 1.19 -14.15
CA ALA A 107 0.35 2.36 -14.41
C ALA A 107 1.82 2.09 -14.82
N LYS A 108 2.40 3.07 -15.52
CA LYS A 108 3.84 3.15 -15.78
C LYS A 108 4.62 3.59 -14.53
N HIS A 109 4.07 4.58 -13.84
CA HIS A 109 4.63 5.16 -12.62
C HIS A 109 3.49 5.46 -11.65
N THR A 110 3.47 4.76 -10.53
CA THR A 110 2.55 4.98 -9.41
C THR A 110 3.27 5.79 -8.33
N ALA A 111 2.64 6.86 -7.87
CA ALA A 111 3.01 7.56 -6.64
C ALA A 111 1.80 7.61 -5.70
N ALA A 112 1.84 6.82 -4.62
CA ALA A 112 0.74 6.71 -3.67
C ALA A 112 1.13 7.21 -2.28
N GLU A 113 0.27 8.01 -1.68
CA GLU A 113 0.37 8.48 -0.30
C GLU A 113 -0.89 8.06 0.47
N LEU A 114 -0.69 7.39 1.61
CA LEU A 114 -1.74 7.16 2.60
C LEU A 114 -1.30 7.83 3.90
N THR A 115 -2.15 8.68 4.47
CA THR A 115 -1.98 9.22 5.82
C THR A 115 -3.22 8.91 6.65
N VAL A 116 -3.05 8.19 7.75
CA VAL A 116 -4.11 7.88 8.70
C VAL A 116 -3.79 8.58 10.02
N ASP A 117 -4.53 9.63 10.36
CA ASP A 117 -4.44 10.32 11.64
C ASP A 117 -5.44 9.70 12.63
N MET A 118 -4.95 8.78 13.46
CA MET A 118 -5.71 8.12 14.53
C MET A 118 -5.76 9.03 15.77
N ALA A 119 -6.57 10.08 15.68
CA ALA A 119 -6.68 11.13 16.68
C ALA A 119 -7.52 10.72 17.90
N GLY A 120 -8.50 9.83 17.70
CA GLY A 120 -9.41 9.39 18.75
C GLY A 120 -8.88 8.24 19.59
N ASP A 121 -9.17 8.26 20.90
CA ASP A 121 -8.95 7.12 21.80
C ASP A 121 -9.69 5.88 21.28
N ASP A 122 -9.11 4.69 21.50
CA ASP A 122 -9.67 3.39 21.13
C ASP A 122 -9.99 3.25 19.62
N SER A 123 -9.40 4.10 18.78
CA SER A 123 -9.56 4.02 17.33
C SER A 123 -8.76 2.89 16.71
N PHE A 124 -9.22 2.40 15.57
CA PHE A 124 -8.69 1.22 14.89
C PHE A 124 -8.40 1.52 13.42
N ALA A 125 -7.25 1.05 12.92
CA ALA A 125 -6.89 1.12 11.52
C ALA A 125 -6.30 -0.22 11.04
N ASP A 126 -6.86 -0.77 9.98
CA ASP A 126 -6.41 -2.04 9.38
C ASP A 126 -6.18 -1.85 7.88
N VAL A 127 -4.91 -1.67 7.52
CA VAL A 127 -4.44 -1.39 6.17
C VAL A 127 -3.83 -2.65 5.57
N TRP A 128 -4.40 -3.12 4.47
CA TRP A 128 -3.88 -4.21 3.66
C TRP A 128 -3.62 -3.73 2.23
N GLY A 129 -2.44 -3.99 1.71
CA GLY A 129 -2.07 -3.57 0.37
C GLY A 129 -1.39 -4.67 -0.40
N LEU A 130 -1.63 -4.72 -1.71
CA LEU A 130 -0.77 -5.42 -2.64
C LEU A 130 -0.28 -4.50 -3.73
N TYR A 131 0.95 -4.74 -4.19
CA TYR A 131 1.48 -4.11 -5.38
C TYR A 131 2.13 -5.14 -6.32
N PHE A 132 2.01 -4.88 -7.62
CA PHE A 132 2.64 -5.69 -8.65
C PHE A 132 3.39 -4.81 -9.65
N GLY A 133 4.70 -5.04 -9.76
CA GLY A 133 5.56 -4.33 -10.70
C GLY A 133 6.23 -5.29 -11.67
N ASP A 134 6.05 -5.07 -12.97
CA ASP A 134 6.69 -5.81 -14.07
C ASP A 134 7.33 -4.84 -15.08
N GLY A 135 8.05 -5.39 -16.06
CA GLY A 135 8.65 -4.59 -17.13
C GLY A 135 9.59 -3.51 -16.59
N GLY A 136 9.32 -2.24 -16.91
CA GLY A 136 10.08 -1.08 -16.44
C GLY A 136 9.29 -0.15 -15.52
N ARG A 137 8.27 -0.67 -14.83
CA ARG A 137 7.37 0.14 -14.00
C ARG A 137 8.06 0.69 -12.76
N LYS A 138 7.56 1.83 -12.30
CA LYS A 138 8.01 2.50 -11.08
C LYS A 138 6.87 2.57 -10.08
N ILE A 139 7.11 2.11 -8.86
CA ILE A 139 6.11 2.10 -7.80
C ILE A 139 6.72 2.81 -6.58
N ASP A 140 6.19 3.99 -6.26
CA ASP A 140 6.57 4.76 -5.08
C ASP A 140 5.37 4.85 -4.13
N LEU A 141 5.50 4.21 -2.98
CA LEU A 141 4.44 4.12 -1.98
C LEU A 141 4.94 4.77 -0.68
N ASN A 142 4.12 5.62 -0.07
CA ASN A 142 4.39 6.24 1.24
C ASN A 142 3.15 6.16 2.14
N TYR A 143 3.14 5.21 3.06
CA TYR A 143 2.03 4.99 3.98
C TYR A 143 2.44 5.38 5.39
N ILE A 144 1.62 6.22 6.02
CA ILE A 144 1.89 6.80 7.34
C ILE A 144 0.65 6.60 8.20
N ILE A 145 0.79 5.88 9.31
CA ILE A 145 -0.24 5.81 10.36
C ILE A 145 0.29 6.57 11.58
N ARG A 146 -0.39 7.67 11.92
CA ARG A 146 -0.07 8.55 13.05
C ARG A 146 -1.03 8.25 14.19
N GLN A 147 -0.49 7.75 15.28
CA GLN A 147 -1.26 7.35 16.46
C GLN A 147 -1.15 8.44 17.52
N GLN A 148 -2.26 9.11 17.81
CA GLN A 148 -2.33 10.17 18.82
C GLN A 148 -3.29 9.84 19.96
N GLY A 149 -4.41 9.19 19.67
CA GLY A 149 -5.34 8.72 20.68
C GLY A 149 -4.72 7.64 21.57
N LYS A 150 -5.28 7.43 22.76
CA LYS A 150 -4.87 6.34 23.66
C LYS A 150 -5.43 5.01 23.18
N ARG A 151 -4.68 3.93 23.38
CA ARG A 151 -5.12 2.55 23.07
C ARG A 151 -5.60 2.40 21.63
N THR A 152 -4.96 3.09 20.71
CA THR A 152 -5.18 2.86 19.28
C THR A 152 -4.58 1.52 18.87
N ASP A 153 -5.18 0.87 17.87
CA ASP A 153 -4.66 -0.38 17.32
C ASP A 153 -4.52 -0.23 15.80
N ALA A 154 -3.28 -0.21 15.34
CA ALA A 154 -2.91 -0.01 13.95
C ALA A 154 -2.26 -1.27 13.37
N ASN A 155 -2.74 -1.69 12.21
CA ASN A 155 -2.16 -2.75 11.41
C ASN A 155 -1.90 -2.27 9.97
N MET A 156 -0.71 -2.56 9.45
CA MET A 156 -0.29 -2.29 8.07
C MET A 156 0.39 -3.54 7.51
N GLN A 157 -0.24 -4.18 6.53
CA GLN A 157 0.25 -5.40 5.89
C GLN A 157 0.35 -5.17 4.39
N VAL A 158 1.56 -5.25 3.84
CA VAL A 158 1.81 -4.98 2.42
C VAL A 158 2.49 -6.17 1.75
N ARG A 159 1.91 -6.64 0.65
CA ARG A 159 2.40 -7.77 -0.14
C ARG A 159 2.84 -7.32 -1.53
N GLY A 160 4.02 -7.72 -1.96
CA GLY A 160 4.61 -7.29 -3.22
C GLY A 160 5.11 -8.42 -4.08
N ALA A 161 5.00 -8.26 -5.40
CA ALA A 161 5.75 -9.07 -6.35
C ALA A 161 6.37 -8.18 -7.44
N LEU A 162 7.65 -8.41 -7.72
CA LEU A 162 8.45 -7.62 -8.66
C LEU A 162 9.06 -8.53 -9.73
N LEU A 163 8.79 -8.22 -10.99
CA LEU A 163 9.21 -8.95 -12.20
C LEU A 163 9.98 -8.02 -13.16
N GLY A 164 10.84 -8.60 -13.99
CA GLY A 164 11.57 -7.86 -15.02
C GLY A 164 12.57 -6.86 -14.44
N GLY A 165 12.43 -5.59 -14.83
CA GLY A 165 13.24 -4.45 -14.39
C GLY A 165 12.47 -3.43 -13.57
N ALA A 166 11.38 -3.83 -12.90
CA ALA A 166 10.57 -2.94 -12.08
C ALA A 166 11.38 -2.31 -10.94
N GLU A 167 11.07 -1.05 -10.64
CA GLU A 167 11.65 -0.30 -9.52
C GLU A 167 10.56 0.00 -8.49
N LYS A 168 10.79 -0.35 -7.22
CA LYS A 168 9.85 -0.10 -6.13
C LYS A 168 10.55 0.54 -4.94
N THR A 169 9.96 1.61 -4.41
CA THR A 169 10.28 2.15 -3.09
C THR A 169 9.01 2.21 -2.23
N PHE A 170 8.98 1.42 -1.15
CA PHE A 170 7.92 1.48 -0.15
C PHE A 170 8.46 2.11 1.13
N ARG A 171 7.69 3.06 1.66
CA ARG A 171 7.95 3.73 2.93
C ARG A 171 6.74 3.46 3.82
N GLY A 172 6.91 2.58 4.81
CA GLY A 172 5.88 2.28 5.81
C GLY A 172 6.23 2.97 7.11
N THR A 173 5.37 3.86 7.60
CA THR A 173 5.61 4.62 8.84
C THR A 173 4.54 4.35 9.88
N LEU A 174 4.96 3.91 11.07
CA LEU A 174 4.20 3.99 12.31
C LEU A 174 4.76 5.14 13.15
N ASP A 175 3.92 6.13 13.46
CA ASP A 175 4.31 7.31 14.23
C ASP A 175 3.45 7.40 15.51
N PHE A 176 4.02 6.98 16.64
CA PHE A 176 3.42 7.15 17.96
C PHE A 176 3.72 8.55 18.47
N LEU A 177 2.69 9.36 18.58
CA LEU A 177 2.76 10.73 19.07
C LEU A 177 2.61 10.77 20.60
N GLU A 178 3.13 11.83 21.22
CA GLU A 178 2.96 12.06 22.66
C GLU A 178 1.47 12.02 23.04
N GLY A 179 1.12 11.21 24.05
CA GLY A 179 -0.26 11.01 24.49
C GLY A 179 -0.93 9.73 23.98
N SER A 180 -0.29 8.98 23.07
CA SER A 180 -0.79 7.70 22.50
C SER A 180 -0.64 6.50 23.44
N LYS A 181 -0.85 6.72 24.72
CA LYS A 181 -0.62 5.73 25.77
C LYS A 181 -1.43 4.45 25.58
N GLY A 182 -0.75 3.31 25.64
CA GLY A 182 -1.29 1.96 25.48
C GLY A 182 -1.60 1.58 24.04
N SER A 183 -1.14 2.36 23.06
CA SER A 183 -1.37 2.09 21.64
C SER A 183 -0.46 0.99 21.11
N VAL A 184 -0.95 0.28 20.10
CA VAL A 184 -0.26 -0.83 19.45
C VAL A 184 -0.17 -0.58 17.95
N GLY A 185 0.99 -0.84 17.36
CA GLY A 185 1.22 -0.71 15.92
C GLY A 185 1.96 -1.91 15.35
N ARG A 186 1.47 -2.44 14.22
CA ARG A 186 2.09 -3.54 13.48
C ARG A 186 2.28 -3.15 12.02
N GLU A 187 3.50 -3.24 11.53
CA GLU A 187 3.84 -3.03 10.12
C GLU A 187 4.59 -4.25 9.60
N ASP A 188 4.15 -4.78 8.46
CA ASP A 188 4.79 -5.92 7.81
C ASP A 188 4.75 -5.74 6.30
N GLU A 189 5.91 -5.83 5.67
CA GLU A 189 6.03 -5.92 4.21
C GLU A 189 6.65 -7.27 3.81
N GLU A 190 6.02 -7.96 2.86
CA GLU A 190 6.60 -9.14 2.21
C GLU A 190 6.72 -8.93 0.70
N VAL A 191 7.95 -9.09 0.18
CA VAL A 191 8.28 -8.85 -1.22
C VAL A 191 8.87 -10.09 -1.87
N MET A 192 8.20 -10.57 -2.92
CA MET A 192 8.73 -11.59 -3.81
C MET A 192 9.47 -10.96 -4.99
N VAL A 193 10.75 -11.28 -5.11
CA VAL A 193 11.61 -10.90 -6.23
C VAL A 193 11.63 -12.02 -7.26
N LEU A 194 11.05 -11.76 -8.43
CA LEU A 194 10.86 -12.73 -9.53
C LEU A 194 11.95 -12.63 -10.61
N SER A 195 12.76 -11.57 -10.61
CA SER A 195 13.82 -11.34 -11.59
C SER A 195 15.04 -10.68 -10.97
N ASP A 196 16.23 -10.95 -11.53
CA ASP A 196 17.50 -10.43 -11.00
C ASP A 196 17.69 -8.92 -11.20
N HIS A 197 16.91 -8.29 -12.08
CA HIS A 197 17.07 -6.89 -12.48
C HIS A 197 16.12 -5.93 -11.77
N VAL A 198 15.25 -6.42 -10.89
CA VAL A 198 14.36 -5.54 -10.13
C VAL A 198 15.13 -4.71 -9.13
N GLN A 199 14.65 -3.50 -8.86
CA GLN A 199 15.16 -2.66 -7.79
C GLN A 199 14.12 -2.56 -6.69
N ASN A 200 14.39 -3.18 -5.54
CA ASN A 200 13.54 -3.10 -4.36
C ASN A 200 14.17 -2.20 -3.30
N ARG A 201 13.40 -1.23 -2.80
CA ARG A 201 13.72 -0.46 -1.61
C ARG A 201 12.53 -0.50 -0.66
N SER A 202 12.81 -0.87 0.57
CA SER A 202 11.83 -0.99 1.65
C SER A 202 12.35 -0.19 2.83
N VAL A 203 11.57 0.78 3.27
CA VAL A 203 11.95 1.78 4.27
C VAL A 203 10.92 1.76 5.39
N PRO A 204 10.98 0.77 6.30
CA PRO A 204 10.14 0.76 7.49
C PRO A 204 10.64 1.83 8.46
N ILE A 205 9.71 2.62 8.99
CA ILE A 205 9.98 3.74 9.89
C ILE A 205 9.08 3.58 11.11
N MET A 206 9.70 3.51 12.28
CA MET A 206 9.00 3.54 13.56
C MET A 206 9.47 4.77 14.33
N LEU A 207 8.56 5.69 14.57
CA LEU A 207 8.77 6.88 15.38
C LEU A 207 7.99 6.71 16.67
N SER A 208 8.63 6.95 17.81
CA SER A 208 7.95 6.98 19.09
C SER A 208 8.33 8.21 19.89
N HIS A 209 7.29 8.93 20.32
CA HIS A 209 7.34 10.06 21.23
C HIS A 209 6.55 9.77 22.51
N GLU A 210 6.17 8.51 22.74
CA GLU A 210 5.43 8.03 23.92
C GLU A 210 6.11 6.75 24.46
N ASP A 211 6.19 6.63 25.78
CA ASP A 211 6.93 5.53 26.43
C ASP A 211 6.11 4.24 26.53
N ASP A 212 4.80 4.36 26.72
CA ASP A 212 3.88 3.24 26.91
C ASP A 212 3.16 2.88 25.59
N VAL A 213 3.91 2.30 24.66
CA VAL A 213 3.41 1.81 23.36
C VAL A 213 4.05 0.46 23.01
N ASP A 214 3.36 -0.32 22.17
CA ASP A 214 3.87 -1.58 21.64
C ASP A 214 3.96 -1.52 20.11
N GLY A 215 5.17 -1.63 19.57
CA GLY A 215 5.45 -1.45 18.15
C GLY A 215 6.16 -2.66 17.56
N HIS A 216 5.61 -3.19 16.47
CA HIS A 216 6.24 -4.22 15.66
C HIS A 216 6.42 -3.74 14.22
N HIS A 217 7.60 -3.96 13.65
CA HIS A 217 7.86 -3.75 12.23
C HIS A 217 8.65 -4.93 11.66
N ALA A 218 8.32 -5.34 10.44
CA ALA A 218 8.97 -6.45 9.77
C ALA A 218 9.02 -6.22 8.27
N VAL A 219 10.14 -6.58 7.66
CA VAL A 219 10.29 -6.57 6.21
C VAL A 219 10.94 -7.89 5.80
N SER A 220 10.26 -8.63 4.94
CA SER A 220 10.76 -9.85 4.30
C SER A 220 10.94 -9.59 2.81
N ILE A 221 12.16 -9.73 2.32
CA ILE A 221 12.49 -9.61 0.89
C ILE A 221 13.16 -10.90 0.48
N GLY A 222 12.55 -11.63 -0.45
CA GLY A 222 13.02 -12.94 -0.85
C GLY A 222 12.89 -13.19 -2.34
N LYS A 223 13.86 -13.92 -2.89
CA LYS A 223 13.59 -14.70 -4.09
C LYS A 223 12.59 -15.80 -3.75
N MET A 224 11.89 -16.30 -4.75
CA MET A 224 11.04 -17.46 -4.57
C MET A 224 11.83 -18.66 -4.06
N ASP A 225 11.18 -19.41 -3.19
CA ASP A 225 11.71 -20.65 -2.61
C ASP A 225 11.88 -21.71 -3.72
N GLU A 226 13.13 -22.00 -4.06
CA GLU A 226 13.50 -22.94 -5.11
C GLU A 226 12.98 -24.36 -4.83
N GLU A 227 12.86 -24.77 -3.57
CA GLU A 227 12.30 -26.08 -3.21
C GLU A 227 10.80 -26.13 -3.48
N LYS A 228 10.07 -25.06 -3.16
CA LYS A 228 8.64 -24.94 -3.50
C LYS A 228 8.42 -24.93 -5.01
N LEU A 229 9.22 -24.16 -5.75
CA LEU A 229 9.14 -24.12 -7.21
C LEU A 229 9.45 -25.49 -7.82
N PHE A 230 10.54 -26.13 -7.40
CA PHE A 230 10.89 -27.48 -7.85
C PHE A 230 9.79 -28.49 -7.55
N TYR A 231 9.20 -28.43 -6.36
CA TYR A 231 8.07 -29.29 -6.00
C TYR A 231 6.87 -29.08 -6.92
N LEU A 232 6.47 -27.84 -7.16
CA LEU A 232 5.37 -27.51 -8.08
C LEU A 232 5.66 -27.96 -9.51
N MET A 233 6.88 -27.75 -10.00
CA MET A 233 7.29 -28.19 -11.33
C MET A 233 7.30 -29.72 -11.46
N SER A 234 7.69 -30.43 -10.40
CA SER A 234 7.61 -31.91 -10.37
C SER A 234 6.17 -32.44 -10.47
N ARG A 235 5.17 -31.60 -10.23
CA ARG A 235 3.74 -31.91 -10.40
C ARG A 235 3.20 -31.55 -11.79
N GLY A 236 4.07 -31.15 -12.72
CA GLY A 236 3.73 -30.92 -14.12
C GLY A 236 3.47 -29.47 -14.50
N LEU A 237 3.67 -28.53 -13.56
CA LEU A 237 3.69 -27.10 -13.88
C LEU A 237 5.03 -26.73 -14.54
N ASP A 238 5.02 -25.81 -15.50
CA ASP A 238 6.26 -25.15 -15.88
C ASP A 238 6.68 -24.11 -14.81
N LEU A 239 7.86 -23.51 -15.00
CA LEU A 239 8.38 -22.52 -14.06
C LEU A 239 7.43 -21.32 -13.94
N ALA A 240 6.90 -20.82 -15.05
CA ALA A 240 6.04 -19.64 -15.05
C ALA A 240 4.71 -19.92 -14.32
N GLU A 241 4.12 -21.08 -14.56
CA GLU A 241 2.92 -21.55 -13.85
C GLU A 241 3.18 -21.74 -12.34
N ALA A 242 4.33 -22.29 -11.96
CA ALA A 242 4.71 -22.44 -10.55
C ALA A 242 4.93 -21.08 -9.85
N GLN A 243 5.62 -20.15 -10.51
CA GLN A 243 5.83 -18.80 -10.01
C GLN A 243 4.49 -18.07 -9.84
N LYS A 244 3.61 -18.16 -10.85
CA LYS A 244 2.27 -17.60 -10.82
C LYS A 244 1.48 -18.07 -9.60
N LEU A 245 1.43 -19.38 -9.36
CA LEU A 245 0.69 -19.96 -8.23
C LEU A 245 1.19 -19.46 -6.88
N VAL A 246 2.52 -19.33 -6.72
CA VAL A 246 3.12 -18.80 -5.49
C VAL A 246 2.78 -17.32 -5.31
N VAL A 247 2.78 -16.52 -6.39
CA VAL A 247 2.39 -15.10 -6.33
C VAL A 247 0.94 -14.93 -5.93
N GLU A 248 0.03 -15.69 -6.56
CA GLU A 248 -1.39 -15.68 -6.24
C GLU A 248 -1.63 -16.03 -4.77
N ALA A 249 -1.01 -17.10 -4.28
CA ALA A 249 -1.11 -17.51 -2.88
C ALA A 249 -0.63 -16.41 -1.90
N ASN A 250 0.40 -15.66 -2.27
CA ASN A 250 0.91 -14.56 -1.45
C ASN A 250 -0.01 -13.33 -1.45
N PHE A 251 -0.73 -13.08 -2.54
CA PHE A 251 -1.70 -11.97 -2.64
C PHE A 251 -3.07 -12.30 -2.06
N GLN A 252 -3.41 -13.58 -1.92
CA GLN A 252 -4.71 -14.02 -1.41
C GLN A 252 -5.14 -13.35 -0.09
N PRO A 253 -4.28 -13.16 0.93
CA PRO A 253 -4.68 -12.49 2.17
C PRO A 253 -5.20 -11.06 1.99
N VAL A 254 -4.72 -10.34 0.96
CA VAL A 254 -5.21 -9.00 0.61
C VAL A 254 -6.50 -9.10 -0.19
N LEU A 255 -6.55 -10.01 -1.16
CA LEU A 255 -7.71 -10.22 -2.04
C LEU A 255 -8.94 -10.71 -1.26
N ASP A 256 -8.76 -11.55 -0.25
CA ASP A 256 -9.84 -12.06 0.62
C ASP A 256 -10.58 -10.95 1.38
N ARG A 257 -9.99 -9.75 1.47
CA ARG A 257 -10.60 -8.57 2.12
C ARG A 257 -11.47 -7.74 1.18
N ILE A 258 -11.50 -8.07 -0.10
CA ILE A 258 -12.35 -7.40 -1.08
C ILE A 258 -13.68 -8.15 -1.13
N ASP A 259 -14.76 -7.57 -0.65
CA ASP A 259 -16.09 -8.23 -0.65
C ASP A 259 -16.76 -8.26 -2.04
N ASN A 260 -16.17 -7.59 -3.04
CA ASN A 260 -16.68 -7.56 -4.41
C ASN A 260 -16.05 -8.68 -5.26
N ASP A 261 -16.82 -9.74 -5.52
CA ASP A 261 -16.37 -10.90 -6.29
C ASP A 261 -16.04 -10.58 -7.76
N GLU A 262 -16.76 -9.66 -8.39
CA GLU A 262 -16.47 -9.23 -9.76
C GLU A 262 -15.11 -8.52 -9.83
N LEU A 263 -14.85 -7.62 -8.89
CA LEU A 263 -13.59 -6.89 -8.80
C LEU A 263 -12.41 -7.83 -8.47
N LYS A 264 -12.59 -8.78 -7.54
CA LYS A 264 -11.57 -9.81 -7.24
C LYS A 264 -11.22 -10.61 -8.48
N ALA A 265 -12.22 -11.14 -9.18
CA ALA A 265 -12.00 -11.94 -10.39
C ALA A 265 -11.29 -11.12 -11.48
N GLU A 266 -11.59 -9.82 -11.58
CA GLU A 266 -10.91 -8.93 -12.51
C GLU A 266 -9.45 -8.68 -12.13
N ILE A 267 -9.17 -8.38 -10.86
CA ILE A 267 -7.80 -8.19 -10.35
C ILE A 267 -6.98 -9.45 -10.58
N ASP A 268 -7.54 -10.62 -10.28
CA ASP A 268 -6.91 -11.91 -10.52
C ASP A 268 -6.58 -12.07 -12.00
N ALA A 269 -7.58 -11.94 -12.89
CA ALA A 269 -7.36 -12.07 -14.33
C ALA A 269 -6.31 -11.07 -14.85
N TYR A 270 -6.30 -9.85 -14.31
CA TYR A 270 -5.30 -8.84 -14.64
C TYR A 270 -3.90 -9.29 -14.21
N LEU A 271 -3.69 -9.67 -12.95
CA LEU A 271 -2.40 -10.11 -12.43
C LEU A 271 -1.89 -11.36 -13.17
N GLN A 272 -2.77 -12.32 -13.44
CA GLN A 272 -2.43 -13.53 -14.19
C GLN A 272 -1.89 -13.22 -15.59
N ARG A 273 -2.57 -12.32 -16.32
CA ARG A 273 -2.15 -11.90 -17.66
C ARG A 273 -0.77 -11.26 -17.63
N ARG A 274 -0.47 -10.48 -16.59
CA ARG A 274 0.78 -9.72 -16.48
C ARG A 274 1.96 -10.59 -16.05
N LEU A 275 1.74 -11.51 -15.11
CA LEU A 275 2.72 -12.52 -14.72
C LEU A 275 3.14 -13.43 -15.88
N SER A 276 2.26 -13.65 -16.85
CA SER A 276 2.53 -14.52 -18.01
C SER A 276 3.25 -13.80 -19.16
N ASN A 277 3.21 -12.47 -19.21
CA ASN A 277 3.69 -11.65 -20.33
C ASN A 277 4.88 -10.73 -19.97
N GLY A 278 5.30 -10.72 -18.70
CA GLY A 278 6.35 -9.84 -18.16
C GLY A 278 7.76 -10.43 -18.18
#